data_AF-A0A4Q3YUE8-F1
#
_entry.id   AF-A0A4Q3YUE8-F1
#
_cell.length_a   1.000
_cell.length_b   1.000
_cell.length_c   1.000
_cell.angle_alpha   90.00
_cell.angle_beta   90.00
_cell.angle_gamma   90.00
#
_symmetry.space_group_name_H-M   'P 1'
#
loop_
_entity.id
_entity.type
_entity.pdbx_description
1 polymer ?
#
loop_
_entity_poly.entity_id
_entity_poly.type
_entity_poly.pdbx_seq_one_letter_code
_entity_poly.pdbx_strand_id
1 'polypeptide(L)' 'MEKTLAQKFARTSLKMFGDEGSFTIDVSHLDSEEAAEAFRELGCEVKFDEVKPFLIVRRVDPERTATP' A
#
# COMPACT_ATOMS: atom_id res chain seq x y z
N MET A 1 4.99 5.95 -20.76
CA MET A 1 4.37 5.98 -19.43
C MET A 1 5.47 5.88 -18.41
N GLU A 2 5.88 7.01 -17.84
CA GLU A 2 6.84 7.02 -16.72
C GLU A 2 6.16 6.32 -15.54
N LYS A 3 6.68 5.16 -15.13
CA LYS A 3 6.23 4.51 -13.91
C LYS A 3 6.80 5.31 -12.74
N THR A 4 5.96 6.12 -12.10
CA THR A 4 6.29 6.99 -10.96
C THR A 4 7.00 6.21 -9.86
N LEU A 5 7.88 6.90 -9.12
CA LEU A 5 8.69 6.32 -8.05
C LEU A 5 7.81 5.59 -7.01
N ALA A 6 6.63 6.15 -6.70
CA ALA A 6 5.62 5.57 -5.82
C ALA A 6 5.13 4.18 -6.28
N GLN A 7 4.87 3.96 -7.57
CA GLN A 7 4.43 2.64 -8.05
C GLN A 7 5.53 1.58 -7.91
N LYS A 8 6.80 1.93 -8.17
CA LYS A 8 7.92 1.00 -7.96
C LYS A 8 8.10 0.69 -6.48
N PHE A 9 8.00 1.71 -5.64
CA PHE A 9 8.06 1.58 -4.20
C PHE A 9 6.93 0.68 -3.67
N ALA A 10 5.69 0.90 -4.11
CA ALA A 10 4.53 0.15 -3.68
C ALA A 10 4.63 -1.33 -4.05
N ARG A 11 5.01 -1.64 -5.30
CA ARG A 11 5.25 -3.03 -5.74
C ARG A 11 6.36 -3.72 -4.96
N THR A 12 7.43 -3.01 -4.66
CA THR A 12 8.57 -3.56 -3.91
C THR A 12 8.18 -3.85 -2.47
N SER A 13 7.48 -2.91 -1.84
CA SER A 13 6.99 -3.04 -0.46
C SER A 13 6.01 -4.21 -0.34
N LEU A 14 5.07 -4.36 -1.27
CA LEU A 14 4.17 -5.52 -1.31
C LEU A 14 4.90 -6.85 -1.51
N LYS A 15 5.99 -6.87 -2.28
CA LYS A 15 6.79 -8.09 -2.45
C LYS A 15 7.55 -8.49 -1.18
N MET A 16 7.93 -7.51 -0.34
CA MET A 16 8.67 -7.76 0.89
C MET A 16 7.76 -8.05 2.09
N PHE A 17 6.62 -7.36 2.19
CA PHE A 17 5.77 -7.34 3.39
C PHE A 17 4.32 -7.76 3.13
N GLY A 18 3.93 -7.98 1.88
CA GLY A 18 2.53 -8.24 1.48
C GLY A 18 1.98 -9.61 1.89
N ASP A 19 2.78 -10.48 2.51
CA ASP A 19 2.35 -11.77 3.08
C ASP A 19 1.85 -11.65 4.53
N GLU A 20 2.15 -10.57 5.26
CA GLU A 20 1.74 -10.40 6.67
C GLU A 20 0.30 -9.89 6.86
N GLY A 21 -0.49 -9.82 5.79
CA GLY A 21 -1.88 -9.34 5.82
C GLY A 21 -1.99 -7.81 5.88
N SER A 22 -1.22 -7.13 6.74
CA SER A 22 -1.09 -5.68 6.76
C SER A 22 0.29 -5.22 7.26
N PHE A 23 0.81 -4.13 6.70
CA PHE A 23 2.09 -3.54 7.10
C PHE A 23 2.00 -2.02 7.12
N THR A 24 2.87 -1.39 7.91
CA THR A 24 2.94 0.07 8.05
C THR A 24 4.17 0.60 7.36
N ILE A 25 4.00 1.71 6.64
CA ILE A 25 5.07 2.37 5.90
C ILE A 25 5.21 3.79 6.40
N ASP A 26 6.45 4.19 6.67
CA ASP A 26 6.77 5.60 6.90
C ASP A 26 6.80 6.38 5.58
N VAL A 27 5.93 7.39 5.48
CA VAL A 27 5.85 8.31 4.34
C VAL A 27 6.27 9.72 4.71
N SER A 28 6.99 9.91 5.82
CA SER A 28 7.57 11.21 6.23
C SER A 28 8.37 11.92 5.13
N HIS A 29 8.93 11.15 4.20
CA HIS A 29 9.79 11.63 3.12
C HIS A 29 9.18 11.47 1.72
N LEU A 30 7.91 11.05 1.65
CA LEU A 30 7.19 10.78 0.39
C LEU A 30 5.88 11.56 0.36
N ASP A 31 5.38 11.78 -0.84
CA ASP A 31 4.02 12.28 -0.98
C ASP A 31 3.04 11.17 -0.55
N SER A 32 2.32 11.45 0.53
CA SER A 32 1.46 10.45 1.20
C SER A 32 0.26 10.07 0.32
N GLU A 33 -0.23 11.00 -0.48
CA GLU A 33 -1.34 10.76 -1.41
C GLU A 33 -0.87 9.95 -2.62
N GLU A 34 0.27 10.31 -3.23
CA GLU A 34 0.85 9.56 -4.35
C GLU A 34 1.18 8.11 -3.96
N ALA A 35 1.76 7.92 -2.78
CA ALA A 35 2.05 6.59 -2.25
C ALA A 35 0.77 5.78 -2.01
N ALA A 36 -0.25 6.37 -1.39
CA ALA A 36 -1.51 5.70 -1.13
C ALA A 36 -2.26 5.33 -2.43
N GLU A 37 -2.24 6.20 -3.44
CA GLU A 37 -2.81 5.92 -4.75
C GLU A 37 -2.12 4.73 -5.41
N ALA A 38 -0.79 4.69 -5.40
CA ALA A 38 -0.02 3.58 -5.95
C ALA A 38 -0.36 2.22 -5.29
N PHE A 39 -0.62 2.19 -3.98
CA PHE A 39 -1.06 0.97 -3.30
C PHE A 39 -2.50 0.58 -3.65
N ARG A 40 -3.41 1.56 -3.78
CA ARG A 40 -4.80 1.32 -4.19
C ARG A 40 -4.89 0.79 -5.61
N GLU A 41 -4.10 1.32 -6.53
CA GLU A 41 -4.00 0.82 -7.90
C GLU A 41 -3.53 -0.65 -7.96
N LEU A 42 -2.74 -1.08 -6.97
CA LEU A 42 -2.28 -2.47 -6.82
C LEU A 42 -3.30 -3.37 -6.09
N GLY A 43 -4.50 -2.87 -5.80
CA GLY A 43 -5.57 -3.63 -5.14
C GLY A 43 -5.40 -3.72 -3.61
N CYS A 44 -4.65 -2.80 -3.01
CA CYS A 44 -4.49 -2.75 -1.55
C CYS A 44 -5.45 -1.72 -0.92
N GLU A 45 -5.92 -2.03 0.28
CA GLU A 45 -6.58 -1.06 1.14
C GLU A 45 -5.51 -0.25 1.89
N VAL A 46 -5.64 1.07 1.87
CA VAL A 46 -4.69 1.98 2.52
C VAL A 46 -5.43 2.84 3.53
N LYS A 47 -4.91 2.88 4.75
CA LYS A 47 -5.35 3.80 5.81
C LYS A 47 -4.22 4.73 6.19
N PHE A 48 -4.55 6.00 6.37
CA PHE A 48 -3.63 7.00 6.88
C PHE A 48 -3.69 6.97 8.41
N ASP A 49 -2.52 7.04 9.04
CA ASP A 49 -2.46 7.29 10.47
C ASP A 49 -2.72 8.79 10.73
N GLU A 50 -3.63 9.10 11.67
CA GLU A 50 -4.03 10.49 11.95
C GLU A 50 -2.99 11.26 12.77
N VAL A 51 -2.01 10.55 13.35
CA VAL A 51 -1.04 11.12 14.30
C VAL A 51 0.37 11.16 13.70
N LYS A 52 0.70 10.19 12.86
CA LYS A 52 2.01 10.06 12.22
C LYS A 52 1.87 10.01 10.70
N PRO A 53 2.89 10.43 9.94
CA PRO A 53 2.91 10.32 8.48
C PRO A 53 3.15 8.86 8.05
N PHE A 54 2.27 7.96 8.47
CA PHE A 54 2.36 6.53 8.22
C PHE A 54 1.17 6.07 7.38
N LEU A 55 1.45 5.17 6.42
CA LEU A 55 0.43 4.47 5.67
C LEU A 55 0.33 3.03 6.17
N ILE A 56 -0.86 2.62 6.57
CA ILE A 56 -1.17 1.23 6.87
C ILE A 56 -1.73 0.62 5.59
N VAL A 57 -0.96 -0.28 4.99
CA VAL A 57 -1.30 -0.96 3.74
C VAL A 57 -1.74 -2.38 4.06
N ARG A 58 -2.92 -2.75 3.57
CA ARG A 58 -3.50 -4.07 3.72
C ARG A 58 -3.77 -4.66 2.34
N ARG A 59 -3.26 -5.86 2.07
CA ARG A 59 -3.56 -6.56 0.82
C ARG A 59 -5.00 -7.07 0.90
N VAL A 60 -5.83 -6.65 -0.04
CA VAL A 60 -7.17 -7.21 -0.19
C VAL A 60 -7.04 -8.31 -1.23
N ASP A 61 -6.84 -9.55 -0.78
CA ASP A 61 -6.90 -10.69 -1.69
C ASP A 61 -8.33 -10.84 -2.22
N PRO A 62 -8.58 -10.61 -3.53
CA PRO A 62 -9.91 -10.77 -4.09
C PRO A 62 -10.39 -12.23 -4.05
N GLU A 63 -9.50 -13.19 -3.80
CA GLU A 63 -9.81 -14.62 -3.73
C GLU A 63 -10.32 -15.08 -2.34
N ARG A 64 -10.29 -14.22 -1.30
CA ARG A 64 -10.76 -14.57 0.05
C ARG A 64 -12.16 -14.06 0.41
N THR A 65 -12.82 -13.35 -0.51
CA THR A 65 -14.24 -12.93 -0.41
C THR A 65 -15.21 -13.85 -1.16
N ALA A 66 -14.72 -15.00 -1.64
CA ALA A 66 -15.55 -16.07 -2.18
C ALA A 66 -15.41 -17.31 -1.30
N THR A 67 -16.17 -17.38 -0.21
CA THR A 67 -16.48 -18.66 0.43
C THR A 67 -17.99 -18.65 0.72
N PRO A 68 -18.74 -19.67 0.24
CA PRO A 68 -20.19 -19.64 0.05
C PRO A 68 -21.03 -19.56 1.32
#